data_AF-A0A553ANH0-F1
#
_entry.id   AF-A0A553ANH0-F1
#
_cell.length_a   1.000
_cell.length_b   1.000
_cell.length_c   1.000
_cell.angle_alpha   90.00
_cell.angle_beta   90.00
_cell.angle_gamma   90.00
#
_symmetry.space_group_name_H-M   'P 1'
#
loop_
_entity.id
_entity.type
_entity.pdbx_description
1 polymer ?
#
loop_
_entity_poly.entity_id
_entity_poly.type
_entity_poly.pdbx_seq_one_letter_code
_entity_poly.pdbx_strand_id
1 'polypeptide(L)'
;MKMCKRDTLVQSAFVLAIAVLVAFLGSNLRSNLDRLGIGSGIGFLGAPAGFDISFSLTGFDAASTYGYAFLTAFINTCLVSLIAIGGATLIGMAMGVARWSRLPVFSDIGTLYVELFRNSPPLANVYLTLVRASALGSAIAYPELLQIANTTLNATGQALEVAIVLVAAFFSLNLLIVGLFGLIERRYQIGKSHG
;
A
#
# COMPACT_ATOMS: atom_id res chain seq x y z
N MET A 1 -28.99 -3.56 -33.71
CA MET A 1 -28.84 -3.08 -32.32
C MET A 1 -28.86 -1.56 -32.33
N LYS A 2 -30.05 -0.93 -32.25
CA LYS A 2 -30.21 0.54 -32.31
C LYS A 2 -30.15 1.08 -30.88
N MET A 3 -29.01 1.60 -30.45
CA MET A 3 -28.98 2.43 -29.24
C MET A 3 -29.85 3.66 -29.49
N CYS A 4 -30.83 3.88 -28.62
CA CYS A 4 -31.79 4.98 -28.73
C CYS A 4 -31.02 6.31 -28.61
N LYS A 5 -31.28 7.27 -29.51
CA LYS A 5 -30.55 8.56 -29.58
C LYS A 5 -30.53 9.36 -28.26
N ARG A 6 -31.44 9.07 -27.32
CA ARG A 6 -31.48 9.68 -25.97
C ARG A 6 -30.34 9.20 -25.06
N ASP A 7 -29.96 7.93 -25.15
CA ASP A 7 -28.93 7.35 -24.27
C ASP A 7 -27.53 7.84 -24.66
N THR A 8 -27.26 7.99 -25.96
CA THR A 8 -26.00 8.54 -26.47
C THR A 8 -25.85 10.03 -26.17
N LEU A 9 -26.95 10.79 -26.19
CA LEU A 9 -26.95 12.21 -25.78
C LEU A 9 -26.62 12.34 -24.29
N VAL A 10 -27.26 11.56 -23.43
CA VAL A 10 -27.00 11.59 -21.97
C VAL A 10 -25.56 11.14 -21.66
N GLN A 11 -25.06 10.09 -22.31
CA GLN A 11 -23.68 9.64 -22.12
C GLN A 11 -22.65 10.68 -22.59
N SER A 12 -22.91 11.35 -23.73
CA SER A 12 -22.04 12.43 -24.22
C SER A 12 -22.05 13.66 -23.30
N ALA A 13 -23.20 14.05 -22.78
CA ALA A 13 -23.33 15.16 -21.84
C ALA A 13 -22.63 14.87 -20.50
N PHE A 14 -22.73 13.63 -20.02
CA PHE A 14 -22.03 13.18 -18.82
C PHE A 14 -20.50 13.17 -19.00
N VAL A 15 -20.01 12.65 -20.12
CA VAL A 15 -18.57 12.67 -20.45
C VAL A 15 -18.06 14.12 -20.59
N LEU A 16 -18.85 15.00 -21.23
CA LEU A 16 -18.52 16.42 -21.34
C LEU A 16 -18.48 17.09 -19.95
N ALA A 17 -19.45 16.80 -19.09
CA ALA A 17 -19.49 17.32 -17.72
C ALA A 17 -18.27 16.88 -16.91
N ILE A 18 -17.86 15.60 -17.02
CA ILE A 18 -16.62 15.10 -16.39
C ILE A 18 -15.40 15.81 -16.97
N ALA A 19 -15.30 15.97 -18.29
CA ALA A 19 -14.17 16.63 -18.93
C ALA A 19 -14.04 18.09 -18.48
N VAL A 20 -15.17 18.81 -18.38
CA VAL A 20 -15.21 20.19 -17.87
C VAL A 20 -14.83 20.24 -16.40
N LEU A 21 -15.34 19.31 -15.58
CA LEU A 21 -14.99 19.23 -14.16
C LEU A 21 -13.49 18.95 -13.96
N VAL A 22 -12.92 18.01 -14.72
CA VAL A 22 -11.49 17.69 -14.67
C VAL A 22 -10.65 18.89 -15.13
N ALA A 23 -11.06 19.59 -16.19
CA ALA A 23 -10.38 20.79 -16.65
C ALA A 23 -10.43 21.92 -15.61
N PHE A 24 -11.58 22.09 -14.94
CA PHE A 24 -11.76 23.05 -13.86
C PHE A 24 -10.90 22.70 -12.65
N LEU A 25 -10.90 21.45 -12.18
CA LEU A 25 -10.04 21.03 -11.06
C LEU A 25 -8.55 21.17 -11.42
N GLY A 26 -8.16 20.79 -12.64
CA GLY A 26 -6.78 20.88 -13.10
C GLY A 26 -6.27 22.32 -13.17
N SER A 27 -7.09 23.26 -13.66
CA SER A 27 -6.72 24.68 -13.71
C SER A 27 -6.65 25.31 -12.32
N ASN A 28 -7.57 24.94 -11.41
CA ASN A 28 -7.53 25.36 -10.02
C ASN A 28 -6.28 24.80 -9.32
N LEU A 29 -6.00 23.52 -9.45
CA LEU A 29 -4.84 22.87 -8.84
C LEU A 29 -3.53 23.49 -9.32
N ARG A 30 -3.37 23.64 -10.64
CA ARG A 30 -2.17 24.26 -11.21
C ARG A 30 -1.98 25.69 -10.71
N SER A 31 -3.04 26.48 -10.66
CA SER A 31 -3.00 27.85 -10.14
C SER A 31 -2.63 27.91 -8.64
N ASN A 32 -3.03 26.91 -7.85
CA ASN A 32 -2.64 26.81 -6.45
C ASN A 32 -1.19 26.32 -6.28
N LEU A 33 -0.73 25.38 -7.11
CA LEU A 33 0.65 24.88 -7.07
C LEU A 33 1.66 25.97 -7.49
N ASP A 34 1.33 26.75 -8.52
CA ASP A 34 2.16 27.87 -8.99
C ASP A 34 2.27 28.97 -7.91
N ARG A 35 1.21 29.21 -7.14
CA ARG A 35 1.22 30.13 -5.98
C ARG A 35 2.05 29.62 -4.81
N LEU A 36 2.16 28.31 -4.64
CA LEU A 36 2.95 27.65 -3.59
C LEU A 36 4.39 27.38 -4.00
N GLY A 37 4.79 27.72 -5.24
CA GLY A 37 6.13 27.46 -5.76
C GLY A 37 6.45 25.97 -5.92
N ILE A 38 5.45 25.09 -5.87
CA ILE A 38 5.62 23.66 -6.06
C ILE A 38 5.65 23.42 -7.57
N GLY A 39 6.83 23.07 -8.10
CA GLY A 39 7.03 22.80 -9.53
C GLY A 39 6.08 21.71 -10.02
N SER A 40 5.00 22.10 -10.70
CA SER A 40 4.05 21.16 -11.29
C SER A 40 4.61 20.62 -12.61
N GLY A 41 4.92 19.32 -12.67
CA GLY A 41 5.45 18.66 -13.88
C GLY A 41 6.34 17.44 -13.62
N ILE A 42 6.93 16.87 -14.67
CA ILE A 42 7.84 15.70 -14.60
C ILE A 42 9.28 16.04 -14.17
N GLY A 43 9.57 17.32 -13.89
CA GLY A 43 10.90 17.79 -13.49
C GLY A 43 11.41 17.15 -12.18
N PHE A 44 10.51 16.63 -11.34
CA PHE A 44 10.87 15.91 -10.11
C PHE A 44 11.74 14.68 -10.39
N LEU A 45 11.58 14.03 -11.55
CA LEU A 45 12.39 12.87 -11.93
C LEU A 45 13.88 13.18 -12.03
N GLY A 46 14.22 14.46 -12.21
CA GLY A 46 15.56 15.05 -12.28
C GLY A 46 16.11 15.56 -10.93
N ALA A 47 15.28 15.61 -9.88
CA ALA A 47 15.68 16.11 -8.56
C ALA A 47 16.35 15.00 -7.71
N PRO A 48 17.30 15.35 -6.83
CA PRO A 48 17.90 14.39 -5.90
C PRO A 48 16.83 13.84 -4.94
N ALA A 49 16.85 12.52 -4.72
CA ALA A 49 15.83 11.82 -3.96
C ALA A 49 15.86 12.17 -2.46
N GLY A 50 17.05 12.36 -1.88
CA GLY A 50 17.21 12.77 -0.49
C GLY A 50 16.78 11.73 0.55
N PHE A 51 16.49 10.50 0.12
CA PHE A 51 16.22 9.34 0.97
C PHE A 51 17.02 8.14 0.47
N ASP A 52 17.31 7.20 1.37
CA ASP A 52 18.01 5.96 1.04
C ASP A 52 17.04 4.77 0.95
N ILE A 53 17.32 3.82 0.05
CA ILE A 53 16.50 2.63 -0.15
C ILE A 53 17.21 1.44 0.51
N SER A 54 16.59 0.85 1.54
CA SER A 54 17.17 -0.22 2.37
C SER A 54 17.65 -1.45 1.58
N PHE A 55 17.11 -1.69 0.39
CA PHE A 55 17.56 -2.74 -0.50
C PHE A 55 17.58 -2.21 -1.94
N SER A 56 18.78 -2.03 -2.51
CA SER A 56 18.98 -1.63 -3.90
C SER A 56 20.01 -2.53 -4.56
N LEU A 57 19.60 -3.27 -5.59
CA LEU A 57 20.51 -4.12 -6.38
C LEU A 57 21.34 -3.30 -7.38
N THR A 58 20.90 -2.07 -7.66
CA THR A 58 21.47 -1.15 -8.66
C THR A 58 22.43 -0.13 -8.05
N GLY A 59 22.73 -0.22 -6.74
CA GLY A 59 23.59 0.74 -6.03
C GLY A 59 22.97 2.12 -5.91
N PHE A 60 21.68 2.18 -5.56
CA PHE A 60 21.00 3.44 -5.31
C PHE A 60 21.55 4.08 -4.03
N ASP A 61 21.81 5.38 -4.09
CA ASP A 61 22.26 6.22 -2.98
C ASP A 61 21.38 7.48 -2.89
N ALA A 62 21.32 8.14 -1.73
CA ALA A 62 20.47 9.29 -1.45
C ALA A 62 20.76 10.52 -2.36
N ALA A 63 21.95 10.56 -2.97
CA ALA A 63 22.32 11.56 -3.98
C ALA A 63 21.69 11.28 -5.38
N SER A 64 21.16 10.08 -5.59
CA SER A 64 20.56 9.66 -6.85
C SER A 64 19.23 10.34 -7.09
N THR A 65 18.82 10.38 -8.35
CA THR A 65 17.63 11.10 -8.78
C THR A 65 16.34 10.31 -8.50
N TYR A 66 15.20 10.98 -8.27
CA TYR A 66 13.90 10.31 -8.12
C TYR A 66 13.57 9.38 -9.29
N GLY A 67 13.91 9.74 -10.53
CA GLY A 67 13.71 8.86 -11.68
C GLY A 67 14.48 7.54 -11.58
N TYR A 68 15.71 7.59 -11.06
CA TYR A 68 16.51 6.40 -10.80
C TYR A 68 15.96 5.59 -9.60
N ALA A 69 15.35 6.25 -8.61
CA ALA A 69 14.66 5.59 -7.50
C ALA A 69 13.48 4.73 -8.00
N PHE A 70 12.63 5.29 -8.87
CA PHE A 70 11.50 4.55 -9.45
C PHE A 70 11.97 3.35 -10.30
N LEU A 71 13.00 3.54 -11.12
CA LEU A 71 13.57 2.46 -11.92
C LEU A 71 14.15 1.35 -11.04
N THR A 72 14.89 1.72 -9.99
CA THR A 72 15.45 0.77 -9.02
C THR A 72 14.34 -0.02 -8.32
N ALA A 73 13.29 0.64 -7.85
CA ALA A 73 12.15 -0.01 -7.21
C ALA A 73 11.43 -0.98 -8.18
N PHE A 74 11.27 -0.58 -9.44
CA PHE A 74 10.69 -1.42 -10.47
C PHE A 74 11.53 -2.68 -10.73
N ILE A 75 12.84 -2.52 -10.94
CA ILE A 75 13.76 -3.63 -11.17
C ILE A 75 13.78 -4.59 -9.98
N ASN A 76 13.85 -4.08 -8.76
CA ASN A 76 13.80 -4.89 -7.54
C ASN A 76 12.50 -5.71 -7.47
N THR A 77 11.35 -5.09 -7.77
CA THR A 77 10.05 -5.78 -7.76
C THR A 77 9.98 -6.87 -8.81
N CYS A 78 10.47 -6.61 -10.02
CA CYS A 78 10.53 -7.62 -11.08
C CYS A 78 11.41 -8.80 -10.69
N LEU A 79 12.60 -8.55 -10.14
CA LEU A 79 13.53 -9.59 -9.74
C LEU A 79 12.96 -10.43 -8.58
N VAL A 80 12.44 -9.79 -7.54
CA VAL A 80 11.80 -10.49 -6.41
C VAL A 80 10.63 -11.33 -6.89
N SER A 81 9.80 -10.80 -7.79
CA SER A 81 8.68 -11.55 -8.37
C SER A 81 9.15 -12.76 -9.18
N LEU A 82 10.21 -12.61 -9.97
CA LEU A 82 10.77 -13.71 -10.77
C LEU A 82 11.28 -14.85 -9.88
N ILE A 83 12.06 -14.50 -8.83
CA ILE A 83 12.56 -15.47 -7.86
C ILE A 83 11.41 -16.13 -7.11
N ALA A 84 10.41 -15.35 -6.69
CA ALA A 84 9.24 -15.87 -5.99
C ALA A 84 8.43 -16.84 -6.87
N ILE A 85 8.19 -16.52 -8.14
CA ILE A 85 7.48 -17.38 -9.08
C ILE A 85 8.27 -18.68 -9.30
N GLY A 86 9.57 -18.58 -9.57
CA GLY A 86 10.43 -19.75 -9.74
C GLY A 86 10.44 -20.65 -8.51
N GLY A 87 10.69 -20.06 -7.33
CA GLY A 87 10.70 -20.79 -6.05
C GLY A 87 9.35 -21.42 -5.71
N ALA A 88 8.26 -20.67 -5.85
CA ALA A 88 6.91 -21.18 -5.58
C ALA A 88 6.51 -22.31 -6.54
N THR A 89 6.93 -22.23 -7.80
CA THR A 89 6.65 -23.29 -8.79
C THR A 89 7.40 -24.57 -8.44
N LEU A 90 8.69 -24.47 -8.09
CA LEU A 90 9.50 -25.64 -7.70
C LEU A 90 8.97 -26.28 -6.42
N ILE A 91 8.66 -25.49 -5.40
CA ILE A 91 8.10 -25.98 -4.13
C ILE A 91 6.71 -26.57 -4.37
N GLY A 92 5.83 -25.89 -5.10
CA GLY A 92 4.49 -26.36 -5.43
C GLY A 92 4.49 -27.68 -6.21
N MET A 93 5.41 -27.82 -7.18
CA MET A 93 5.59 -29.05 -7.95
C MET A 93 6.10 -30.19 -7.04
N ALA A 94 7.11 -29.93 -6.22
CA ALA A 94 7.67 -30.93 -5.29
C ALA A 94 6.60 -31.42 -4.29
N MET A 95 5.83 -30.50 -3.71
CA MET A 95 4.75 -30.84 -2.77
C MET A 95 3.57 -31.54 -3.46
N GLY A 96 3.27 -31.19 -4.71
CA GLY A 96 2.28 -31.89 -5.54
C GLY A 96 2.65 -33.36 -5.79
N VAL A 97 3.92 -33.62 -6.10
CA VAL A 97 4.45 -34.98 -6.29
C VAL A 97 4.52 -35.74 -4.95
N ALA A 98 4.92 -35.07 -3.87
CA ALA A 98 4.99 -35.68 -2.53
C ALA A 98 3.64 -36.25 -2.06
N ARG A 99 2.53 -35.61 -2.44
CA ARG A 99 1.16 -36.09 -2.13
C ARG A 99 0.79 -37.41 -2.83
N TRP A 100 1.47 -37.79 -3.90
CA TRP A 100 1.24 -39.05 -4.62
C TRP A 100 2.21 -40.16 -4.20
N SER A 101 3.13 -39.84 -3.28
CA SER A 101 4.08 -40.82 -2.75
C SER A 101 3.37 -41.86 -1.90
N ARG A 102 3.75 -43.12 -2.09
CA ARG A 102 3.21 -44.26 -1.30
C ARG A 102 3.72 -44.26 0.15
N LEU A 103 4.72 -43.43 0.48
CA LEU A 103 5.24 -43.27 1.83
C LEU A 103 4.35 -42.27 2.60
N PRO A 104 3.70 -42.69 3.71
CA PRO A 104 2.70 -41.88 4.40
C PRO A 104 3.28 -40.55 4.93
N VAL A 105 4.52 -40.54 5.42
CA VAL A 105 5.19 -39.34 5.93
C VAL A 105 5.29 -38.22 4.88
N PHE A 106 5.60 -38.55 3.63
CA PHE A 106 5.71 -37.55 2.56
C PHE A 106 4.35 -37.07 2.05
N SER A 107 3.35 -37.96 2.06
CA SER A 107 1.97 -37.62 1.70
C SER A 107 1.32 -36.69 2.74
N ASP A 108 1.56 -36.93 4.03
CA ASP A 108 0.97 -36.14 5.12
C ASP A 108 1.55 -34.72 5.16
N ILE A 109 2.88 -34.58 4.98
CA ILE A 109 3.54 -33.26 4.89
C ILE A 109 3.05 -32.50 3.65
N GLY A 110 2.91 -33.21 2.51
CA GLY A 110 2.31 -32.67 1.27
C GLY A 110 0.90 -32.13 1.48
N THR A 111 0.07 -32.89 2.19
CA THR A 111 -1.33 -32.55 2.46
C THR A 111 -1.45 -31.38 3.43
N LEU A 112 -0.71 -31.40 4.54
CA LEU A 112 -0.68 -30.32 5.52
C LEU A 112 -0.23 -28.98 4.90
N TYR A 113 0.81 -29.00 4.07
CA TYR A 113 1.27 -27.80 3.36
C TYR A 113 0.20 -27.23 2.43
N VAL A 114 -0.40 -28.07 1.59
CA VAL A 114 -1.43 -27.64 0.63
C VAL A 114 -2.68 -27.14 1.36
N GLU A 115 -3.12 -27.82 2.42
CA GLU A 115 -4.26 -27.39 3.22
C GLU A 115 -4.01 -26.05 3.91
N LEU A 116 -2.85 -25.84 4.53
CA LEU A 116 -2.53 -24.56 5.18
C LEU A 116 -2.44 -23.39 4.18
N PHE A 117 -1.81 -23.60 3.03
CA PHE A 117 -1.64 -22.54 2.02
C PHE A 117 -2.91 -22.28 1.20
N ARG A 118 -3.69 -23.31 0.85
CA ARG A 118 -4.99 -23.10 0.16
C ARG A 118 -6.07 -22.57 1.08
N ASN A 119 -6.04 -22.96 2.35
CA ASN A 119 -7.01 -22.50 3.33
C ASN A 119 -6.55 -21.19 4.00
N SER A 120 -5.61 -20.45 3.38
CA SER A 120 -5.18 -19.14 3.86
C SER A 120 -6.42 -18.29 4.11
N PRO A 121 -6.70 -17.92 5.37
CA PRO A 121 -7.98 -17.33 5.71
C PRO A 121 -8.19 -16.06 4.88
N PRO A 122 -9.36 -15.89 4.23
CA PRO A 122 -9.73 -14.62 3.62
C PRO A 122 -9.52 -13.44 4.58
N LEU A 123 -9.69 -13.68 5.88
CA LEU A 123 -9.43 -12.75 6.98
C LEU A 123 -7.98 -12.29 7.07
N ALA A 124 -7.00 -13.14 6.80
CA ALA A 124 -5.58 -12.76 6.81
C ALA A 124 -5.27 -11.79 5.65
N ASN A 125 -5.87 -12.02 4.48
CA ASN A 125 -5.78 -11.09 3.34
C ASN A 125 -6.49 -9.76 3.62
N VAL A 126 -7.65 -9.79 4.29
CA VAL A 126 -8.36 -8.56 4.73
C VAL A 126 -7.51 -7.80 5.74
N TYR A 127 -6.94 -8.47 6.74
CA TYR A 127 -6.04 -7.86 7.72
C TYR A 127 -4.81 -7.24 7.06
N LEU A 128 -4.17 -7.96 6.14
CA LEU A 128 -3.03 -7.44 5.37
C LEU A 128 -3.42 -6.22 4.53
N THR A 129 -4.62 -6.20 3.97
CA THR A 129 -5.15 -5.06 3.20
C THR A 129 -5.43 -3.86 4.09
N LEU A 130 -5.97 -4.07 5.29
CA LEU A 130 -6.17 -3.01 6.28
C LEU A 130 -4.84 -2.43 6.76
N VAL A 131 -3.85 -3.27 7.05
CA VAL A 131 -2.50 -2.84 7.42
C VAL A 131 -1.86 -2.04 6.29
N ARG A 132 -2.01 -2.46 5.03
CA ARG A 132 -1.51 -1.70 3.86
C ARG A 132 -2.19 -0.33 3.70
N ALA A 133 -3.51 -0.28 3.85
CA ALA A 133 -4.26 0.98 3.80
C ALA A 133 -3.84 1.94 4.93
N SER A 134 -3.65 1.41 6.14
CA SER A 134 -3.12 2.16 7.27
C SER A 134 -1.65 2.56 7.08
N ALA A 135 -0.83 1.73 6.42
CA ALA A 135 0.55 2.05 6.09
C ALA A 135 0.64 3.20 5.08
N LEU A 136 -0.28 3.26 4.11
CA LEU A 136 -0.41 4.40 3.21
C LEU A 136 -0.85 5.68 3.96
N GLY A 137 -1.78 5.56 4.91
CA GLY A 137 -2.15 6.67 5.80
C GLY A 137 -1.00 7.14 6.69
N SER A 138 -0.21 6.19 7.22
CA SER A 138 1.00 6.44 7.99
C SER A 138 2.11 7.06 7.11
N ALA A 139 2.26 6.66 5.85
CA ALA A 139 3.24 7.24 4.94
C ALA A 139 2.99 8.73 4.65
N ILE A 140 1.75 9.19 4.78
CA ILE A 140 1.38 10.60 4.64
C ILE A 140 1.49 11.34 5.98
N ALA A 141 1.08 10.71 7.10
CA ALA A 141 1.06 11.35 8.42
C ALA A 141 2.41 11.33 9.17
N TYR A 142 3.24 10.31 8.94
CA TYR A 142 4.52 10.11 9.61
C TYR A 142 5.58 11.17 9.27
N PRO A 143 5.74 11.61 8.00
CA PRO A 143 6.67 12.69 7.67
C PRO A 143 6.36 13.99 8.40
N GLU A 144 5.08 14.37 8.52
CA GLU A 144 4.68 15.59 9.23
C GLU A 144 4.93 15.48 10.74
N LEU A 145 4.59 14.34 11.35
CA LEU A 145 4.86 14.10 12.77
C LEU A 145 6.35 14.10 13.09
N LEU A 146 7.18 13.51 12.22
CA LEU A 146 8.63 13.54 12.38
C LEU A 146 9.21 14.94 12.16
N GLN A 147 8.64 15.74 11.27
CA GLN A 147 9.08 17.12 11.09
C GLN A 147 8.76 17.97 12.32
N ILE A 148 7.56 17.82 12.90
CA ILE A 148 7.17 18.47 14.15
C ILE A 148 8.05 17.97 15.31
N ALA A 149 8.36 16.68 15.34
CA ALA A 149 9.25 16.12 16.33
C ALA A 149 10.65 16.72 16.21
N ASN A 150 11.26 16.70 15.04
CA ASN A 150 12.60 17.24 14.82
C ASN A 150 12.68 18.74 15.12
N THR A 151 11.66 19.52 14.77
CA THR A 151 11.62 20.95 15.11
C THR A 151 11.51 21.17 16.62
N THR A 152 10.67 20.41 17.30
CA THR A 152 10.52 20.47 18.78
C THR A 152 11.79 20.02 19.48
N LEU A 153 12.43 18.95 19.00
CA LEU A 153 13.70 18.43 19.50
C LEU A 153 14.83 19.45 19.39
N ASN A 154 14.96 20.11 18.24
CA ASN A 154 15.97 21.13 18.05
C ASN A 154 15.67 22.42 18.85
N ALA A 155 14.40 22.74 19.08
CA ALA A 155 14.00 23.94 19.83
C ALA A 155 14.09 23.76 21.37
N THR A 156 13.83 22.55 21.88
CA THR A 156 13.73 22.29 23.34
C THR A 156 14.87 21.42 23.89
N GLY A 157 15.58 20.69 23.04
CA GLY A 157 16.60 19.71 23.44
C GLY A 157 16.03 18.46 24.12
N GLN A 158 14.72 18.31 24.25
CA GLN A 158 14.08 17.23 25.00
C GLN A 158 13.79 15.99 24.12
N ALA A 159 14.86 15.27 23.77
CA ALA A 159 14.85 14.01 23.00
C ALA A 159 13.83 12.98 23.49
N LEU A 160 13.85 12.73 24.79
CA LEU A 160 13.10 11.64 25.41
C LEU A 160 11.59 11.90 25.45
N GLU A 161 11.19 13.14 25.77
CA GLU A 161 9.78 13.51 25.94
C GLU A 161 9.05 13.48 24.59
N VAL A 162 9.67 14.00 23.54
CA VAL A 162 9.12 13.96 22.17
C VAL A 162 8.98 12.52 21.68
N ALA A 163 9.97 11.66 21.95
CA ALA A 163 9.91 10.25 21.58
C ALA A 163 8.75 9.52 22.27
N ILE A 164 8.54 9.75 23.58
CA ILE A 164 7.45 9.13 24.35
C ILE A 164 6.09 9.56 23.80
N VAL A 165 5.90 10.86 23.50
CA VAL A 165 4.65 11.39 22.96
C VAL A 165 4.32 10.77 21.59
N LEU A 166 5.32 10.63 20.71
CA LEU A 166 5.12 10.00 19.40
C LEU A 166 4.71 8.53 19.50
N VAL A 167 5.41 7.76 20.35
CA VAL A 167 5.10 6.34 20.55
C VAL A 167 3.70 6.17 21.15
N ALA A 168 3.32 7.02 22.11
CA ALA A 168 1.99 7.01 22.71
C ALA A 168 0.88 7.38 21.71
N ALA A 169 1.11 8.39 20.87
CA ALA A 169 0.16 8.80 19.83
C ALA A 169 -0.04 7.69 18.78
N PHE A 170 1.05 7.05 18.34
CA PHE A 170 0.97 5.94 17.40
C PHE A 170 0.21 4.73 17.98
N PHE A 171 0.50 4.39 19.24
CA PHE A 171 -0.14 3.25 19.89
C PHE A 171 -1.63 3.49 20.14
N SER A 172 -2.00 4.70 20.54
CA SER A 172 -3.41 5.09 20.77
C SER A 172 -4.23 5.07 19.48
N LEU A 173 -3.68 5.55 18.36
CA LEU A 173 -4.33 5.43 17.05
C LEU A 173 -4.52 3.97 16.61
N ASN A 174 -3.49 3.13 16.79
CA ASN A 174 -3.59 1.70 16.47
C ASN A 174 -4.69 1.02 17.30
N LEU A 175 -4.77 1.33 18.60
CA LEU A 175 -5.82 0.81 19.47
C LEU A 175 -7.21 1.29 19.06
N LEU A 176 -7.35 2.56 18.65
CA LEU A 176 -8.63 3.12 18.22
C LEU A 176 -9.13 2.41 16.96
N ILE A 177 -8.25 2.20 15.97
CA ILE A 177 -8.59 1.48 14.74
C ILE A 177 -9.04 0.05 15.04
N VAL A 178 -8.28 -0.69 15.85
CA VAL A 178 -8.62 -2.06 16.26
C VAL A 178 -9.93 -2.11 17.03
N GLY A 179 -10.15 -1.17 17.96
CA GLY A 179 -11.39 -1.06 18.73
C GLY A 179 -12.61 -0.76 17.85
N LEU A 180 -12.47 0.16 16.90
CA LEU A 180 -13.55 0.54 15.99
C LEU A 180 -13.92 -0.60 15.04
N PHE A 181 -12.92 -1.32 14.54
CA PHE A 181 -13.14 -2.50 13.71
C PHE A 181 -13.82 -3.63 14.51
N GLY A 182 -13.39 -3.85 15.76
CA GLY A 182 -14.03 -4.81 16.67
C GLY A 182 -15.50 -4.45 16.98
N LEU A 183 -15.84 -3.15 17.06
CA LEU A 183 -17.23 -2.71 17.23
C LEU A 183 -18.07 -2.98 15.98
N ILE A 184 -17.53 -2.72 14.79
CA ILE A 184 -18.21 -3.00 13.51
C ILE A 184 -18.42 -4.51 13.35
N GLU A 185 -17.43 -5.31 13.67
CA GLU A 185 -17.50 -6.78 13.56
C GLU A 185 -18.51 -7.38 14.53
N ARG A 186 -18.58 -6.86 15.76
CA ARG A 186 -19.65 -7.21 16.72
C ARG A 186 -21.05 -6.89 16.19
N ARG A 187 -21.21 -5.81 15.42
CA ARG A 187 -22.51 -5.46 14.79
C ARG A 187 -22.84 -6.37 13.61
N TYR A 188 -21.85 -6.84 12.87
CA TYR A 188 -22.05 -7.69 11.70
C TYR A 188 -22.38 -9.14 12.07
N GLN A 189 -21.76 -9.69 13.12
CA GLN A 189 -22.00 -11.07 13.58
C GLN A 189 -23.40 -11.27 14.19
N ILE A 190 -23.99 -10.24 14.82
CA ILE A 190 -25.34 -10.32 15.42
C ILE A 190 -26.45 -10.48 14.36
N GLY A 191 -26.21 -10.07 13.11
CA GLY A 191 -27.16 -10.22 12.01
C GLY A 191 -27.28 -11.63 11.42
N LYS A 192 -26.34 -12.54 11.70
CA LYS A 192 -26.27 -13.86 11.04
C LYS A 192 -26.78 -15.04 11.89
N SER A 193 -27.20 -14.80 13.13
CA SER A 193 -27.64 -15.85 14.06
C SER A 193 -29.13 -16.22 13.99
N HIS A 194 -29.91 -15.66 13.06
CA HIS A 194 -31.35 -15.94 12.90
C HIS A 194 -31.77 -16.29 11.46
N GLY A 195 -30.86 -16.86 10.65
CA GLY A 195 -31.18 -17.37 9.30
C GLY A 195 -30.93 -18.86 9.20
#